data_AF-A0A7R9YY01-F1
#
_entry.id   AF-A0A7R9YY01-F1
#
_cell.length_a   1.000
_cell.length_b   1.000
_cell.length_c   1.000
_cell.angle_alpha   90.00
_cell.angle_beta   90.00
_cell.angle_gamma   90.00
#
_symmetry.space_group_name_H-M   'P 1'
#
loop_
_entity.id
_entity.type
_entity.pdbx_description
1 polymer ?
#
loop_
_entity_poly.entity_id
_entity_poly.type
_entity_poly.pdbx_seq_one_letter_code
_entity_poly.pdbx_strand_id
1 'polypeptide(L)'
;PFVSPPRPVDAVPYERLLLVSSRVQQPMRLADAALPSTAVVVYDWKNGTAQEVGALIKRALGTRTVTSVGIVAPGDKPNAVSLLEGANTTVEKLQTKAELQQLWRRLAAYASPP
;
A
#
# COMPACT_ATOMS: atom_id res chain seq x y z
N PRO A 1 -13.70 -0.07 0.01
CA PRO A 1 -12.28 -0.36 0.33
C PRO A 1 -12.18 -0.90 1.75
N PHE A 2 -11.50 -2.02 1.96
CA PHE A 2 -11.25 -2.58 3.30
C PHE A 2 -9.97 -1.97 3.88
N VAL A 3 -9.97 -1.69 5.18
CA VAL A 3 -8.80 -1.19 5.91
C VAL A 3 -8.80 -1.82 7.29
N SER A 4 -7.67 -2.39 7.70
CA SER A 4 -7.49 -2.86 9.06
C SER A 4 -7.75 -1.73 10.05
N PRO A 5 -8.43 -2.02 11.18
CA PRO A 5 -8.70 -1.00 12.18
C PRO A 5 -7.39 -0.45 12.74
N PRO A 6 -7.31 0.86 13.05
CA PRO A 6 -6.17 1.41 13.75
C PRO A 6 -6.04 0.71 15.11
N ARG A 7 -4.80 0.42 15.50
CA ARG A 7 -4.53 -0.12 16.83
C ARG A 7 -4.55 0.99 17.89
N PRO A 8 -5.06 0.72 19.10
CA PRO A 8 -4.95 1.62 20.24
C PRO A 8 -3.50 2.03 20.54
N VAL A 9 -3.32 3.19 21.19
CA VAL A 9 -2.00 3.78 21.50
C VAL A 9 -1.18 2.90 22.46
N ASP A 10 -1.84 2.12 23.30
CA ASP A 10 -1.27 1.17 24.25
C ASP A 10 -1.09 -0.24 23.68
N ALA A 11 -1.70 -0.54 22.52
CA ALA A 11 -1.56 -1.84 21.87
C ALA A 11 -0.26 -1.94 21.06
N VAL A 12 0.26 -3.18 20.95
CA VAL A 12 1.40 -3.52 20.08
C VAL A 12 1.12 -3.02 18.65
N PRO A 13 2.00 -2.20 18.05
CA PRO A 13 1.78 -1.64 16.71
C PRO A 13 1.81 -2.72 15.63
N TYR A 14 1.31 -2.37 14.45
CA TYR A 14 1.58 -3.17 13.26
C TYR A 14 3.07 -3.07 12.89
N GLU A 15 3.67 -4.19 12.54
CA GLU A 15 5.06 -4.28 12.09
C GLU A 15 5.15 -4.03 10.58
N ARG A 16 4.13 -4.45 9.83
CA ARG A 16 4.12 -4.46 8.36
C ARG A 16 2.83 -3.87 7.83
N LEU A 17 2.89 -3.31 6.62
CA LEU A 17 1.71 -2.87 5.86
C LEU A 17 1.60 -3.67 4.58
N LEU A 18 0.41 -4.14 4.24
CA LEU A 18 0.09 -4.80 2.99
C LEU A 18 -0.95 -3.97 2.23
N LEU A 19 -0.57 -3.47 1.05
CA LEU A 19 -1.47 -2.82 0.10
C LEU A 19 -1.97 -3.85 -0.91
N VAL A 20 -3.28 -4.03 -0.99
CA VAL A 20 -3.91 -5.01 -1.90
C VAL A 20 -4.82 -4.28 -2.87
N SER A 21 -4.57 -4.43 -4.17
CA SER A 21 -5.42 -3.89 -5.22
C SER A 21 -6.77 -4.61 -5.26
N SER A 22 -7.85 -3.85 -5.47
CA SER A 22 -9.19 -4.40 -5.76
C SER A 22 -9.26 -5.27 -7.02
N ARG A 23 -8.25 -5.21 -7.89
CA ARG A 23 -8.14 -6.04 -9.11
C ARG A 23 -7.49 -7.41 -8.88
N VAL A 24 -6.90 -7.64 -7.71
CA VAL A 24 -6.38 -8.96 -7.34
C VAL A 24 -7.56 -9.90 -7.13
N GLN A 25 -7.42 -11.18 -7.51
CA GLN A 25 -8.48 -12.16 -7.30
C GLN A 25 -8.72 -12.36 -5.80
N GLN A 26 -9.98 -12.22 -5.36
CA GLN A 26 -10.39 -12.40 -3.96
C GLN A 26 -9.54 -11.59 -2.96
N PRO A 27 -9.47 -10.25 -3.09
CA PRO A 27 -8.55 -9.43 -2.30
C PRO A 27 -8.86 -9.49 -0.80
N MET A 28 -10.12 -9.77 -0.44
CA MET A 28 -10.54 -9.97 0.95
C MET A 28 -9.97 -11.25 1.55
N ARG A 29 -9.81 -12.34 0.78
CA ARG A 29 -9.18 -13.56 1.30
C ARG A 29 -7.70 -13.35 1.62
N LEU A 30 -7.01 -12.52 0.84
CA LEU A 30 -5.64 -12.10 1.17
C LEU A 30 -5.60 -11.25 2.43
N ALA A 31 -6.60 -10.37 2.62
CA ALA A 31 -6.71 -9.59 3.83
C ALA A 31 -6.95 -10.46 5.08
N ASP A 32 -7.82 -11.46 4.97
CA ASP A 32 -8.12 -12.41 6.05
C ASP A 32 -6.93 -13.34 6.37
N ALA A 33 -6.10 -13.63 5.37
CA ALA A 33 -4.90 -14.46 5.51
C ALA A 33 -3.67 -13.69 6.02
N ALA A 34 -3.76 -12.36 6.17
CA ALA A 34 -2.64 -11.57 6.64
C ALA A 34 -2.30 -11.91 8.11
N LEU A 35 -1.00 -11.94 8.40
CA LEU A 35 -0.53 -12.21 9.77
C LEU A 35 -1.04 -11.11 10.73
N PRO A 36 -1.29 -11.43 12.01
CA PRO A 36 -1.83 -10.46 12.97
C PRO A 36 -1.02 -9.16 13.10
N SER A 37 0.31 -9.22 12.92
CA SER A 37 1.20 -8.06 12.96
C SER A 37 1.22 -7.22 11.67
N THR A 38 0.37 -7.52 10.69
CA THR A 38 0.30 -6.83 9.39
C THR A 38 -0.99 -6.03 9.28
N ALA A 39 -0.88 -4.72 9.04
CA ALA A 39 -2.01 -3.89 8.63
C ALA A 39 -2.32 -4.17 7.15
N VAL A 40 -3.58 -4.28 6.79
CA VAL A 40 -4.00 -4.48 5.40
C VAL A 40 -4.87 -3.32 4.93
N VAL A 41 -4.60 -2.84 3.72
CA VAL A 41 -5.42 -1.86 3.01
C VAL A 41 -5.77 -2.42 1.65
N VAL A 42 -7.06 -2.71 1.44
CA VAL A 42 -7.61 -3.02 0.12
C VAL A 42 -8.13 -1.73 -0.52
N TYR A 43 -7.42 -1.25 -1.52
CA TYR A 43 -7.70 0.03 -2.19
C TYR A 43 -8.39 -0.17 -3.54
N ASP A 44 -9.14 0.84 -4.00
CA ASP A 44 -9.71 0.83 -5.35
C ASP A 44 -8.63 1.18 -6.37
N TRP A 45 -8.21 0.19 -7.16
CA TRP A 45 -7.18 0.37 -8.17
C TRP A 45 -7.64 1.19 -9.37
N LYS A 46 -8.92 1.07 -9.74
CA LYS A 46 -9.43 1.65 -10.98
C LYS A 46 -9.72 3.14 -10.81
N ASN A 47 -10.44 3.49 -9.75
CA ASN A 47 -10.91 4.85 -9.54
C ASN A 47 -10.14 5.59 -8.43
N GLY A 48 -9.23 4.90 -7.73
CA GLY A 48 -8.50 5.48 -6.61
C GLY A 48 -7.36 6.40 -7.03
N THR A 49 -6.99 7.28 -6.11
CA THR A 49 -5.87 8.22 -6.25
C THR A 49 -4.78 7.95 -5.23
N ALA A 50 -3.57 8.46 -5.50
CA ALA A 50 -2.44 8.40 -4.57
C ALA A 50 -2.77 9.00 -3.19
N GLN A 51 -3.55 10.08 -3.19
CA GLN A 51 -3.96 10.77 -1.97
C GLN A 51 -4.91 9.92 -1.14
N GLU A 52 -5.89 9.26 -1.78
CA GLU A 52 -6.82 8.36 -1.10
C GLU A 52 -6.10 7.15 -0.53
N VAL A 53 -5.17 6.54 -1.28
CA VAL A 53 -4.31 5.45 -0.75
C VAL A 53 -3.56 5.93 0.49
N GLY A 54 -2.98 7.13 0.47
CA GLY A 54 -2.33 7.73 1.63
C GLY A 54 -3.28 7.92 2.82
N ALA A 55 -4.50 8.37 2.58
CA ALA A 55 -5.52 8.52 3.62
C ALA A 55 -5.94 7.18 4.25
N LEU A 56 -6.05 6.12 3.43
CA LEU A 56 -6.35 4.77 3.91
C LEU A 56 -5.21 4.20 4.77
N ILE A 57 -3.95 4.42 4.37
CA ILE A 57 -2.78 4.02 5.15
C ILE A 57 -2.75 4.76 6.48
N LYS A 58 -2.95 6.07 6.48
CA LYS A 58 -3.02 6.88 7.70
C LYS A 58 -4.16 6.42 8.61
N ARG A 59 -5.30 5.99 8.05
CA ARG A 59 -6.40 5.40 8.82
C ARG A 59 -6.01 4.07 9.47
N ALA A 60 -5.19 3.25 8.81
CA ALA A 60 -4.73 1.96 9.33
C ALA A 60 -3.64 2.10 10.39
N LEU A 61 -2.69 3.02 10.20
CA LEU A 61 -1.48 3.14 11.01
C LEU A 61 -1.52 4.30 12.03
N GLY A 62 -2.42 5.27 11.84
CA GLY A 62 -2.42 6.51 12.62
C GLY A 62 -1.17 7.34 12.34
N THR A 63 -0.40 7.61 13.40
CA THR A 63 0.89 8.32 13.35
C THR A 63 2.09 7.37 13.35
N ARG A 64 1.86 6.06 13.36
CA ARG A 64 2.92 5.04 13.47
C ARG A 64 3.46 4.66 12.08
N THR A 65 4.72 4.25 12.06
CA THR A 65 5.40 3.70 10.88
C THR A 65 5.54 2.18 11.01
N VAL A 66 5.79 1.51 9.88
CA VAL A 66 6.00 0.05 9.78
C VAL A 66 7.42 -0.25 9.31
N THR A 67 7.95 -1.45 9.56
CA THR A 67 9.30 -1.82 9.07
C THR A 67 9.33 -2.16 7.58
N SER A 68 8.17 -2.49 6.99
CA SER A 68 8.09 -2.86 5.59
C SER A 68 6.69 -2.64 5.02
N VAL A 69 6.63 -2.40 3.71
CA VAL A 69 5.40 -2.26 2.93
C VAL A 69 5.41 -3.28 1.80
N GLY A 70 4.47 -4.22 1.84
CA GLY A 70 4.18 -5.14 0.75
C GLY A 70 3.08 -4.59 -0.16
N ILE A 71 3.20 -4.82 -1.46
CA ILE A 71 2.21 -4.39 -2.46
C ILE A 71 1.82 -5.60 -3.30
N VAL A 72 0.52 -5.89 -3.33
CA VAL A 72 -0.09 -6.92 -4.17
C VAL A 72 -1.00 -6.20 -5.14
N ALA A 73 -0.53 -6.04 -6.37
CA ALA A 73 -1.22 -5.33 -7.43
C ALA A 73 -1.13 -6.13 -8.74
N PRO A 74 -2.08 -5.94 -9.68
CA PRO A 74 -1.94 -6.51 -11.01
C PRO A 74 -0.65 -6.00 -11.67
N GLY A 75 0.03 -6.90 -12.37
CA GLY A 75 1.20 -6.60 -13.18
C GLY A 75 0.94 -7.03 -14.61
N ASP A 76 0.79 -6.06 -15.53
CA ASP A 76 0.56 -6.35 -16.95
C ASP A 76 1.88 -6.72 -17.66
N LYS A 77 3.02 -6.46 -17.01
CA LYS A 77 4.37 -6.72 -17.52
C LYS A 77 5.27 -7.23 -16.40
N PRO A 78 6.26 -8.08 -16.70
CA PRO A 78 7.33 -8.40 -15.76
C PRO A 78 8.00 -7.12 -15.25
N ASN A 79 8.37 -7.11 -13.97
CA ASN A 79 9.04 -5.99 -13.29
C ASN A 79 8.24 -4.67 -13.24
N ALA A 80 6.93 -4.72 -13.52
CA ALA A 80 6.05 -3.58 -13.40
C ALA A 80 5.13 -3.72 -12.18
N VAL A 81 4.97 -2.62 -11.43
CA VAL A 81 3.97 -2.51 -10.38
C VAL A 81 2.95 -1.45 -10.78
N SER A 82 1.72 -1.88 -11.09
CA SER A 82 0.62 -0.97 -11.38
C SER A 82 -0.16 -0.69 -10.10
N LEU A 83 0.27 0.30 -9.31
CA LEU A 83 -0.42 0.62 -8.06
C LEU A 83 -1.83 1.15 -8.33
N LEU A 84 -2.02 2.04 -9.31
CA LEU A 84 -3.32 2.60 -9.71
C LEU A 84 -3.44 2.53 -11.24
N GLU A 85 -4.66 2.65 -11.78
CA GLU A 85 -4.89 2.73 -13.22
C GLU A 85 -4.06 3.88 -13.83
N GLY A 86 -3.35 3.59 -14.92
CA GLY A 86 -2.42 4.55 -15.54
C GLY A 86 -1.09 4.75 -14.82
N ALA A 87 -0.94 4.31 -13.56
CA ALA A 87 0.26 4.44 -12.73
C ALA A 87 1.12 3.16 -12.74
N ASN A 88 1.36 2.60 -13.92
CA ASN A 88 2.27 1.48 -14.09
C ASN A 88 3.72 1.96 -13.88
N THR A 89 4.34 1.47 -12.80
CA THR A 89 5.70 1.82 -12.37
C THR A 89 6.68 0.74 -12.82
N THR A 90 7.71 1.16 -13.55
CA THR A 90 8.94 0.38 -13.81
C THR A 90 10.14 1.20 -13.34
N VAL A 91 11.33 0.59 -13.24
CA VAL A 91 12.56 1.30 -12.83
C VAL A 91 12.87 2.47 -13.76
N GLU A 92 12.68 2.30 -15.07
CA GLU A 92 12.91 3.34 -16.08
C GLU A 92 11.91 4.50 -15.93
N LYS A 93 10.65 4.19 -15.63
CA LYS A 93 9.62 5.21 -15.40
C LYS A 93 9.84 5.97 -14.09
N LEU A 94 10.39 5.32 -13.07
CA LEU A 94 10.78 6.01 -11.84
C LEU A 94 11.85 7.06 -12.11
N GLN A 95 12.80 6.79 -13.00
CA GLN A 95 13.85 7.77 -13.34
C GLN A 95 13.32 8.98 -14.11
N THR A 96 12.25 8.81 -14.88
CA THR A 96 11.75 9.81 -15.84
C THR A 96 10.48 10.53 -15.39
N LYS A 97 9.67 9.96 -14.49
CA LYS A 97 8.40 10.53 -14.04
C LYS A 97 8.43 10.97 -12.58
N ALA A 98 8.60 12.27 -12.35
CA ALA A 98 8.64 12.87 -11.01
C ALA A 98 7.39 12.56 -10.16
N GLU A 99 6.20 12.51 -10.76
CA GLU A 99 4.95 12.20 -10.06
C GLU A 99 4.94 10.76 -9.50
N LEU A 100 5.47 9.80 -10.27
CA LEU A 100 5.64 8.43 -9.78
C LEU A 100 6.66 8.42 -8.64
N GLN A 101 7.79 9.10 -8.76
CA GLN A 101 8.75 9.20 -7.65
C GLN A 101 8.09 9.77 -6.38
N GLN A 102 7.27 10.81 -6.50
CA GLN A 102 6.59 11.40 -5.35
C GLN A 102 5.61 10.43 -4.70
N LEU A 103 4.83 9.68 -5.50
CA LEU A 103 3.96 8.62 -5.00
C LEU A 103 4.76 7.60 -4.17
N TRP A 104 5.87 7.09 -4.71
CA TRP A 104 6.69 6.09 -4.04
C TRP A 104 7.44 6.64 -2.82
N ARG A 105 7.90 7.89 -2.84
CA ARG A 105 8.46 8.57 -1.67
C ARG A 105 7.43 8.75 -0.55
N ARG A 106 6.18 9.09 -0.89
CA ARG A 106 5.08 9.17 0.09
C ARG A 106 4.79 7.81 0.72
N LEU A 107 4.83 6.73 -0.06
CA LEU A 107 4.71 5.37 0.48
C LEU A 107 5.89 5.01 1.39
N ALA A 108 7.11 5.34 0.96
CA ALA A 108 8.32 5.11 1.75
C ALA A 108 8.32 5.87 3.08
N ALA A 109 7.67 7.03 3.17
CA ALA A 109 7.54 7.77 4.43
C ALA A 109 6.75 7.03 5.52
N TYR A 110 5.97 6.00 5.17
CA TYR A 110 5.32 5.12 6.14
C TYR A 110 6.21 3.96 6.59
N ALA A 111 7.31 3.70 5.88
CA ALA A 111 8.31 2.73 6.29
C ALA A 111 9.35 3.43 7.18
N SER A 112 9.62 2.87 8.36
CA SER A 112 10.77 3.28 9.17
C SER A 112 12.06 2.99 8.40
N PRO A 113 13.08 3.84 8.49
CA PRO A 113 14.41 3.50 7.99
C PRO A 113 14.91 2.20 8.65
N PRO A 114 15.68 1.38 7.92
CA PRO A 114 16.25 0.13 8.43
C PRO A 114 17.21 0.36 9.59
#